data_AF-L0WD40-F1
#
_entry.id   AF-L0WD40-F1
#
_cell.length_a   1.000
_cell.length_b   1.000
_cell.length_c   1.000
_cell.angle_alpha   90.00
_cell.angle_beta   90.00
_cell.angle_gamma   90.00
#
_symmetry.space_group_name_H-M   'P 1'
#
loop_
_entity.id
_entity.type
_entity.pdbx_description
1 polymer ?
#
loop_
_entity_poly.entity_id
_entity_poly.type
_entity_poly.pdbx_seq_one_letter_code
_entity_poly.pdbx_strand_id
1 'polypeptide(L)'
;MASLELAQNLSALDKVLALFRWMYSDFILAGPAAILACVYFAPNSPPKKGLLKSLRSPTRQRAIEGIKNAAWDITHLSDFVRHVNDEPEHSGRRFIFATLDESLREIARILIGQNSDISPQDELALSLQQWWPADDAQRISVTWFEYLNQTRDADWWDQYQDRPEYVGETVAHIEHDILAWQPQ
;
A
#
# COMPACT_ATOMS: atom_id res chain seq x y z
N MET A 1 -0.31 -6.53 -4.39
CA MET A 1 1.15 -6.27 -4.39
C MET A 1 1.99 -7.49 -4.77
N ALA A 2 1.90 -8.61 -4.04
CA ALA A 2 2.74 -9.79 -4.29
C ALA A 2 2.64 -10.31 -5.74
N SER A 3 1.43 -10.47 -6.27
CA SER A 3 1.22 -10.89 -7.67
C SER A 3 1.79 -9.88 -8.68
N LEU A 4 1.74 -8.58 -8.38
CA LEU A 4 2.32 -7.52 -9.22
C LEU A 4 3.85 -7.55 -9.21
N GLU A 5 4.48 -7.88 -8.08
CA GLU A 5 5.94 -8.06 -8.02
C GLU A 5 6.39 -9.27 -8.88
N LEU A 6 5.61 -10.34 -8.88
CA LEU A 6 5.87 -11.55 -9.67
C LEU A 6 5.54 -11.37 -11.16
N ALA A 7 4.74 -10.38 -11.52
CA ALA A 7 4.50 -10.02 -12.92
C ALA A 7 5.78 -9.45 -13.56
N GLN A 8 6.21 -10.07 -14.66
CA GLN A 8 7.45 -9.72 -15.37
C GLN A 8 7.27 -8.60 -16.40
N ASN A 9 6.04 -8.32 -16.82
CA ASN A 9 5.75 -7.47 -17.98
C ASN A 9 5.28 -6.06 -17.61
N LEU A 10 5.43 -5.65 -16.34
CA LEU A 10 5.00 -4.35 -15.85
C LEU A 10 6.19 -3.54 -15.35
N SER A 11 6.23 -2.25 -15.72
CA SER A 11 7.17 -1.31 -15.12
C SER A 11 6.84 -1.10 -13.63
N ALA A 12 7.78 -0.53 -12.88
CA ALA A 12 7.55 -0.17 -11.48
C ALA A 12 6.33 0.74 -11.31
N LEU A 13 6.20 1.76 -12.16
CA LEU A 13 5.08 2.69 -12.16
C LEU A 13 3.77 1.95 -12.44
N ASP A 14 3.74 1.11 -13.49
CA ASP A 14 2.53 0.37 -13.85
C ASP A 14 2.07 -0.57 -12.74
N LYS A 15 2.99 -1.14 -11.96
CA LYS A 15 2.63 -1.96 -10.78
C LYS A 15 1.90 -1.13 -9.73
N VAL A 16 2.36 0.09 -9.44
CA VAL A 16 1.69 0.98 -8.48
C VAL A 16 0.31 1.40 -8.99
N LEU A 17 0.22 1.86 -10.24
CA LEU A 17 -1.05 2.32 -10.82
C LEU A 17 -2.06 1.18 -10.96
N ALA A 18 -1.61 -0.04 -11.31
CA ALA A 18 -2.45 -1.23 -11.34
C ALA A 18 -2.99 -1.59 -9.95
N LEU A 19 -2.17 -1.43 -8.89
CA LEU A 19 -2.62 -1.63 -7.52
C LEU A 19 -3.69 -0.61 -7.13
N PHE A 20 -3.50 0.67 -7.44
CA PHE A 20 -4.48 1.71 -7.14
C PHE A 20 -5.80 1.47 -7.84
N ARG A 21 -5.75 1.10 -9.12
CA ARG A 21 -6.94 0.71 -9.87
C ARG A 21 -7.67 -0.44 -9.17
N TRP A 22 -6.97 -1.51 -8.83
CA TRP A 22 -7.57 -2.66 -8.14
C TRP A 22 -8.14 -2.27 -6.76
N MET A 23 -7.43 -1.46 -5.98
CA MET A 23 -7.94 -0.92 -4.71
C MET A 23 -9.20 -0.08 -4.92
N TYR A 24 -9.30 0.64 -6.04
CA TYR A 24 -10.47 1.45 -6.36
C TYR A 24 -11.65 0.59 -6.84
N SER A 25 -11.44 -0.32 -7.80
CA SER A 25 -12.51 -1.07 -8.47
C SER A 25 -12.96 -2.31 -7.71
N ASP A 26 -12.03 -3.04 -7.12
CA ASP A 26 -12.27 -4.39 -6.60
C ASP A 26 -12.11 -4.47 -5.08
N PHE A 27 -11.59 -3.42 -4.42
CA PHE A 27 -11.35 -3.44 -2.98
C PHE A 27 -11.56 -2.07 -2.32
N ILE A 28 -11.05 -1.88 -1.11
CA ILE A 28 -11.03 -0.57 -0.44
C ILE A 28 -9.74 0.20 -0.78
N LEU A 29 -9.84 1.52 -0.85
CA LEU A 29 -8.69 2.41 -0.89
C LEU A 29 -8.01 2.42 0.48
N ALA A 30 -6.88 1.73 0.60
CA ALA A 30 -6.12 1.64 1.83
C ALA A 30 -4.82 2.44 1.72
N GLY A 31 -4.83 3.67 2.28
CA GLY A 31 -3.68 4.60 2.24
C GLY A 31 -2.35 3.96 2.67
N PRO A 32 -2.27 3.29 3.84
CA PRO A 32 -1.03 2.64 4.28
C PRO A 32 -0.49 1.60 3.30
N ALA A 33 -1.37 0.78 2.71
CA ALA A 33 -0.97 -0.20 1.70
C ALA A 33 -0.54 0.47 0.38
N ALA A 34 -1.20 1.56 -0.01
CA ALA A 34 -0.86 2.34 -1.20
C ALA A 34 0.54 2.97 -1.07
N ILE A 35 0.83 3.66 0.04
CA ILE A 35 2.15 4.28 0.27
C ILE A 35 3.23 3.21 0.40
N LEU A 36 2.96 2.11 1.10
CA LEU A 36 3.90 0.98 1.18
C LEU A 36 4.22 0.42 -0.21
N ALA A 37 3.25 0.34 -1.13
CA ALA A 37 3.50 -0.06 -2.50
C ALA A 37 4.34 0.95 -3.28
N CYS A 38 4.09 2.25 -3.12
CA CYS A 38 4.90 3.31 -3.73
C CYS A 38 6.37 3.23 -3.32
N VAL A 39 6.64 2.96 -2.04
CA VAL A 39 8.01 2.78 -1.54
C VAL A 39 8.59 1.45 -2.04
N TYR A 40 7.83 0.37 -1.98
CA TYR A 40 8.30 -0.98 -2.35
C TYR A 40 8.68 -1.13 -3.82
N PHE A 41 7.86 -0.56 -4.73
CA PHE A 41 8.09 -0.68 -6.16
C PHE A 41 9.07 0.35 -6.71
N ALA A 42 9.43 1.37 -5.94
CA ALA A 42 10.26 2.47 -6.43
C ALA A 42 11.60 1.98 -7.01
N PRO A 43 12.07 2.59 -8.11
CA PRO A 43 13.33 2.18 -8.74
C PRO A 43 14.56 2.45 -7.85
N ASN A 44 14.52 3.52 -7.04
CA ASN A 44 15.65 3.97 -6.24
C ASN A 44 15.40 3.88 -4.72
N SER A 45 14.40 3.10 -4.25
CA SER A 45 14.20 2.93 -2.81
C SER A 45 15.37 2.16 -2.16
N PRO A 46 15.68 2.41 -0.88
CA PRO A 46 16.56 1.53 -0.10
C PRO A 46 16.12 0.05 -0.19
N PRO A 47 17.03 -0.90 0.08
CA PRO A 47 16.88 -2.27 -0.41
C PRO A 47 15.52 -2.89 -0.06
N LYS A 48 14.82 -3.41 -1.10
CA LYS A 48 13.55 -4.18 -1.03
C LYS A 48 13.55 -5.35 -0.03
N LYS A 49 14.72 -5.68 0.54
CA LYS A 49 14.94 -6.77 1.49
C LYS A 49 14.28 -6.42 2.82
N GLY A 50 13.02 -6.78 2.99
CA GLY A 50 12.36 -6.68 4.29
C GLY A 50 10.85 -6.76 4.20
N LEU A 51 10.25 -6.09 3.21
CA LEU A 51 8.80 -5.95 3.13
C LEU A 51 8.12 -7.26 2.68
N LEU A 52 8.37 -7.74 1.45
CA LEU A 52 7.86 -9.04 0.98
C LEU A 52 8.94 -10.11 1.03
N LYS A 53 9.19 -10.64 2.23
CA LYS A 53 10.22 -11.66 2.48
C LYS A 53 9.92 -12.93 1.68
N SER A 54 10.97 -13.52 1.10
CA SER A 54 10.90 -14.86 0.48
C SER A 54 9.85 -15.04 -0.63
N LEU A 55 9.37 -13.96 -1.27
CA LEU A 55 8.32 -14.02 -2.29
C LEU A 55 8.69 -14.92 -3.48
N ARG A 56 9.96 -14.91 -3.89
CA ARG A 56 10.52 -15.77 -4.96
C ARG A 56 11.08 -17.10 -4.45
N SER A 57 10.80 -17.48 -3.20
CA SER A 57 11.25 -18.78 -2.67
C SER A 57 10.64 -19.92 -3.47
N PRO A 58 11.42 -20.99 -3.77
CA PRO A 58 10.86 -22.22 -4.35
C PRO A 58 9.90 -22.92 -3.37
N THR A 59 10.08 -22.70 -2.06
CA THR A 59 9.11 -23.14 -1.05
C THR A 59 7.96 -22.13 -1.01
N ARG A 60 6.90 -22.35 -1.78
CA ARG A 60 5.78 -21.39 -1.92
C ARG A 60 5.11 -21.02 -0.60
N GLN A 61 5.09 -21.95 0.37
CA GLN A 61 4.61 -21.64 1.72
C GLN A 61 5.39 -20.50 2.39
N ARG A 62 6.71 -20.40 2.15
CA ARG A 62 7.53 -19.28 2.68
C ARG A 62 7.16 -17.94 2.04
N ALA A 63 6.69 -17.95 0.79
CA ALA A 63 6.18 -16.74 0.15
C ALA A 63 4.86 -16.29 0.81
N ILE A 64 3.96 -17.23 1.13
CA ILE A 64 2.73 -16.95 1.88
C ILE A 64 3.03 -16.37 3.26
N GLU A 65 3.93 -16.99 4.02
CA GLU A 65 4.39 -16.47 5.32
C GLU A 65 4.94 -15.04 5.21
N GLY A 66 5.76 -14.76 4.19
CA GLY A 66 6.29 -13.42 3.94
C GLY A 66 5.21 -12.38 3.61
N ILE A 67 4.18 -12.76 2.84
CA ILE A 67 3.03 -11.90 2.53
C ILE A 67 2.22 -11.62 3.80
N LYS A 68 1.97 -12.65 4.62
CA LYS A 68 1.25 -12.49 5.90
C LYS A 68 1.99 -11.58 6.87
N ASN A 69 3.33 -11.67 6.92
CA ASN A 69 4.14 -10.74 7.70
C ASN A 69 3.94 -9.28 7.22
N ALA A 70 4.02 -9.03 5.91
CA ALA A 70 3.81 -7.69 5.36
C ALA A 70 2.39 -7.16 5.63
N ALA A 71 1.38 -8.04 5.65
CA ALA A 71 0.02 -7.67 5.99
C ALA A 71 -0.10 -7.22 7.46
N TRP A 72 0.66 -7.83 8.37
CA TRP A 72 0.77 -7.35 9.76
C TRP A 72 1.40 -5.96 9.85
N ASP A 73 2.45 -5.70 9.08
CA ASP A 73 3.10 -4.38 9.04
C ASP A 73 2.11 -3.29 8.57
N ILE A 74 1.33 -3.56 7.52
CA ILE A 74 0.27 -2.67 7.02
C ILE A 74 -0.82 -2.46 8.07
N THR A 75 -1.24 -3.53 8.74
CA THR A 75 -2.30 -3.48 9.76
C THR A 75 -1.88 -2.60 10.93
N HIS A 76 -0.66 -2.81 11.43
CA HIS A 76 -0.11 -2.03 12.52
C HIS A 76 0.03 -0.54 12.15
N LEU A 77 0.50 -0.26 10.93
CA LEU A 77 0.62 1.10 10.44
C LEU A 77 -0.75 1.78 10.25
N SER A 78 -1.75 1.02 9.77
CA SER A 78 -3.12 1.52 9.61
C SER A 78 -3.75 1.88 10.95
N ASP A 79 -3.57 1.04 11.96
CA ASP A 79 -4.06 1.31 13.31
C ASP A 79 -3.36 2.52 13.93
N PHE A 80 -2.05 2.66 13.74
CA PHE A 80 -1.30 3.83 14.20
C PHE A 80 -1.80 5.14 13.56
N VAL A 81 -1.94 5.17 12.23
CA VAL A 81 -2.44 6.36 11.51
C VAL A 81 -3.87 6.70 11.93
N ARG A 82 -4.73 5.70 12.11
CA ARG A 82 -6.10 5.89 12.60
C ARG A 82 -6.09 6.60 13.97
N HIS A 83 -5.29 6.13 14.93
CA HIS A 83 -5.19 6.77 16.24
C HIS A 83 -4.69 8.21 16.16
N VAL A 84 -3.73 8.50 15.26
CA VAL A 84 -3.25 9.88 15.05
C VAL A 84 -4.37 10.77 14.50
N ASN A 85 -5.15 10.28 13.54
CA ASN A 85 -6.20 11.06 12.88
C ASN A 85 -7.47 11.23 13.72
N ASP A 86 -7.82 10.23 14.53
CA ASP A 86 -9.01 10.27 15.40
C ASP A 86 -8.78 11.15 16.64
N GLU A 87 -7.54 11.51 16.95
CA GLU A 87 -7.21 12.26 18.16
C GLU A 87 -7.44 13.77 17.96
N PRO A 88 -8.27 14.43 18.81
CA PRO A 88 -8.48 15.86 18.72
C PRO A 88 -7.19 16.65 18.98
N GLU A 89 -6.98 17.74 18.22
CA GLU A 89 -5.78 18.59 18.32
C GLU A 89 -5.42 19.05 19.75
N HIS A 90 -6.42 19.16 20.63
CA HIS A 90 -6.32 19.72 21.98
C HIS A 90 -6.28 18.67 23.09
N SER A 91 -6.20 17.38 22.78
CA SER A 91 -6.30 16.33 23.81
C SER A 91 -5.04 16.17 24.67
N GLY A 92 -3.92 16.72 24.23
CA GLY A 92 -2.61 16.56 24.87
C GLY A 92 -2.00 15.16 24.74
N ARG A 93 -2.65 14.23 24.03
CA ARG A 93 -2.10 12.89 23.75
C ARG A 93 -1.16 12.93 22.55
N ARG A 94 -0.11 12.13 22.62
CA ARG A 94 0.88 11.96 21.55
C ARG A 94 1.04 10.47 21.29
N PHE A 95 1.01 10.09 20.02
CA PHE A 95 1.30 8.73 19.59
C PHE A 95 2.73 8.67 19.06
N ILE A 96 3.44 7.61 19.42
CA ILE A 96 4.80 7.34 18.96
C ILE A 96 4.76 6.03 18.19
N PHE A 97 5.16 6.08 16.91
CA PHE A 97 5.37 4.88 16.13
C PHE A 97 6.76 4.30 16.42
N ALA A 98 6.81 3.30 17.29
CA ALA A 98 8.05 2.64 17.68
C ALA A 98 8.35 1.46 16.75
N THR A 99 9.22 1.68 15.77
CA THR A 99 9.66 0.64 14.84
C THR A 99 11.19 0.66 14.66
N LEU A 100 11.78 -0.51 14.46
CA LEU A 100 13.17 -0.67 14.02
C LEU A 100 13.28 -0.82 12.50
N ASP A 101 12.14 -0.85 11.78
CA ASP A 101 12.10 -0.90 10.33
C ASP A 101 12.12 0.53 9.76
N GLU A 102 13.23 0.87 9.10
CA GLU A 102 13.42 2.19 8.49
C GLU A 102 12.38 2.48 7.39
N SER A 103 11.95 1.46 6.64
CA SER A 103 10.95 1.65 5.58
C SER A 103 9.59 1.99 6.19
N LEU A 104 9.18 1.29 7.25
CA LEU A 104 7.92 1.60 7.94
C LEU A 104 7.96 2.99 8.58
N ARG A 105 9.13 3.42 9.08
CA ARG A 105 9.30 4.79 9.60
C ARG A 105 9.06 5.84 8.53
N GLU A 106 9.62 5.68 7.33
CA GLU A 106 9.40 6.63 6.23
C GLU A 106 7.95 6.62 5.74
N ILE A 107 7.34 5.44 5.60
CA ILE A 107 5.92 5.33 5.21
C ILE A 107 5.02 6.04 6.23
N ALA A 108 5.28 5.86 7.54
CA ALA A 108 4.52 6.55 8.59
C ALA A 108 4.63 8.08 8.50
N ARG A 109 5.82 8.63 8.20
CA ARG A 109 6.00 10.08 8.03
C ARG A 109 5.17 10.63 6.87
N ILE A 110 5.15 9.92 5.74
CA ILE A 110 4.36 10.30 4.56
C ILE A 110 2.86 10.27 4.87
N LEU A 111 2.40 9.24 5.61
CA LEU A 111 0.99 9.09 5.94
C LEU A 111 0.46 10.13 6.93
N ILE A 112 1.29 10.58 7.87
CA ILE A 112 0.90 11.62 8.84
C ILE A 112 0.94 13.02 8.21
N GLY A 113 1.76 13.21 7.19
CA GLY A 113 2.11 14.54 6.68
C GLY A 113 3.11 15.25 7.59
N GLN A 114 3.85 16.19 7.02
CA GLN A 114 4.84 17.01 7.72
C GLN A 114 4.59 18.51 7.51
N ASN A 115 3.85 18.91 6.48
CA ASN A 115 3.69 20.31 6.10
C ASN A 115 2.23 20.69 5.79
N SER A 116 1.64 21.55 6.63
CA SER A 116 0.28 22.06 6.45
C SER A 116 0.12 23.09 5.33
N ASP A 117 1.23 23.64 4.80
CA ASP A 117 1.19 24.80 3.89
C ASP A 117 1.10 24.41 2.41
N ILE A 118 1.20 23.12 2.09
CA ILE A 118 1.08 22.59 0.74
C ILE A 118 -0.08 21.58 0.66
N SER A 119 -0.63 21.38 -0.53
CA SER A 119 -1.72 20.42 -0.70
C SER A 119 -1.22 18.99 -0.41
N PRO A 120 -2.04 18.09 0.16
CA PRO A 120 -1.64 16.70 0.41
C PRO A 120 -1.17 15.96 -0.86
N GLN A 121 -1.71 16.33 -2.02
CA GLN A 121 -1.28 15.79 -3.31
C GLN A 121 0.14 16.24 -3.67
N ASP A 122 0.44 17.52 -3.53
CA ASP A 122 1.77 18.05 -3.83
C ASP A 122 2.80 17.54 -2.80
N GLU A 123 2.41 17.44 -1.52
CA GLU A 123 3.26 16.86 -0.47
C GLU A 123 3.62 15.40 -0.77
N LEU A 124 2.64 14.59 -1.20
CA LEU A 124 2.89 13.20 -1.59
C LEU A 124 3.83 13.13 -2.80
N ALA A 125 3.61 13.95 -3.83
CA ALA A 125 4.47 13.97 -5.01
C ALA A 125 5.92 14.34 -4.63
N LEU A 126 6.12 15.40 -3.86
CA LEU A 126 7.43 15.82 -3.37
C LEU A 126 8.10 14.73 -2.52
N SER A 127 7.34 14.09 -1.63
CA SER A 127 7.85 13.00 -0.80
C SER A 127 8.30 11.80 -1.62
N LEU A 128 7.62 11.48 -2.72
CA LEU A 128 7.97 10.34 -3.57
C LEU A 128 9.18 10.60 -4.49
N GLN A 129 9.51 11.87 -4.78
CA GLN A 129 10.67 12.23 -5.62
C GLN A 129 12.02 11.76 -5.05
N GLN A 130 12.07 11.43 -3.75
CA GLN A 130 13.28 10.85 -3.16
C GLN A 130 13.61 9.45 -3.73
N TRP A 131 12.64 8.74 -4.31
CA TRP A 131 12.83 7.40 -4.89
C TRP A 131 12.37 7.26 -6.35
N TRP A 132 11.53 8.18 -6.82
CA TRP A 132 10.94 8.17 -8.15
C TRP A 132 11.43 9.36 -8.99
N PRO A 133 11.55 9.23 -10.32
CA PRO A 133 11.62 10.38 -11.21
C PRO A 133 10.46 11.36 -10.94
N ALA A 134 10.71 12.66 -11.12
CA ALA A 134 9.72 13.69 -10.78
C ALA A 134 8.37 13.49 -11.50
N ASP A 135 8.40 13.16 -12.79
CA ASP A 135 7.19 12.91 -13.58
C ASP A 135 6.42 11.69 -13.06
N ASP A 136 7.11 10.61 -12.68
CA ASP A 136 6.50 9.40 -12.12
C ASP A 136 5.90 9.68 -10.73
N ALA A 137 6.61 10.40 -9.87
CA ALA A 137 6.13 10.80 -8.55
C ALA A 137 4.84 11.64 -8.65
N GLN A 138 4.83 12.60 -9.58
CA GLN A 138 3.65 13.42 -9.86
C GLN A 138 2.50 12.54 -10.37
N ARG A 139 2.78 11.62 -11.30
CA ARG A 139 1.76 10.73 -11.86
C ARG A 139 1.14 9.83 -10.79
N ILE A 140 1.95 9.25 -9.92
CA ILE A 140 1.47 8.43 -8.79
C ILE A 140 0.55 9.25 -7.89
N SER A 141 0.99 10.45 -7.48
CA SER A 141 0.19 11.29 -6.59
C SER A 141 -1.13 11.71 -7.21
N VAL A 142 -1.11 12.23 -8.44
CA VAL A 142 -2.32 12.62 -9.17
C VAL A 142 -3.29 11.46 -9.26
N THR A 143 -2.85 10.27 -9.70
CA THR A 143 -3.74 9.12 -9.83
C THR A 143 -4.30 8.62 -8.49
N TRP A 144 -3.53 8.68 -7.41
CA TRP A 144 -4.03 8.34 -6.08
C TRP A 144 -5.16 9.27 -5.63
N PHE A 145 -4.96 10.59 -5.76
CA PHE A 145 -5.96 11.59 -5.39
C PHE A 145 -7.15 11.63 -6.35
N GLU A 146 -6.97 11.30 -7.63
CA GLU A 146 -8.06 11.07 -8.57
C GLU A 146 -8.99 9.97 -8.05
N TYR A 147 -8.47 8.84 -7.56
CA TYR A 147 -9.30 7.77 -7.00
C TYR A 147 -9.92 8.13 -5.65
N LEU A 148 -9.22 8.87 -4.78
CA LEU A 148 -9.79 9.33 -3.51
C LEU A 148 -10.94 10.32 -3.69
N ASN A 149 -10.87 11.18 -4.71
CA ASN A 149 -11.89 12.19 -4.99
C ASN A 149 -13.04 11.65 -5.85
N GLN A 150 -12.89 10.46 -6.44
CA GLN A 150 -13.96 9.79 -7.15
C GLN A 150 -14.94 9.16 -6.17
N THR A 151 -16.22 9.46 -6.36
CA THR A 151 -17.30 8.78 -5.64
C THR A 151 -17.54 7.42 -6.29
N ARG A 152 -17.83 6.42 -5.45
CA ARG A 152 -18.28 5.11 -5.90
C ARG A 152 -19.81 5.11 -5.94
N ASP A 153 -20.36 4.54 -7.00
CA ASP A 153 -21.81 4.38 -7.13
C ASP A 153 -22.37 3.49 -6.01
N ALA A 154 -23.65 3.66 -5.67
CA ALA A 154 -24.32 2.86 -4.65
C ALA A 154 -24.22 1.35 -4.96
N ASP A 155 -24.38 0.98 -6.23
CA ASP A 155 -24.25 -0.37 -6.75
C ASP A 155 -22.90 -1.02 -6.42
N TRP A 156 -21.83 -0.23 -6.22
CA TRP A 156 -20.53 -0.74 -5.81
C TRP A 156 -20.56 -1.31 -4.40
N TRP A 157 -21.37 -0.76 -3.49
CA TRP A 157 -21.53 -1.28 -2.13
C TRP A 157 -22.44 -2.51 -2.09
N ASP A 158 -23.46 -2.54 -2.95
CA ASP A 158 -24.44 -3.62 -3.01
C ASP A 158 -23.80 -4.98 -3.34
N GLN A 159 -22.74 -5.00 -4.15
CA GLN A 159 -22.03 -6.25 -4.50
C GLN A 159 -21.41 -6.96 -3.29
N TYR A 160 -21.25 -6.27 -2.15
CA TYR A 160 -20.68 -6.80 -0.92
C TYR A 160 -21.73 -7.12 0.16
N GLN A 161 -22.97 -6.63 0.01
CA GLN A 161 -23.99 -6.68 1.05
C GLN A 161 -24.30 -8.13 1.49
N ASP A 162 -24.30 -9.07 0.55
CA ASP A 162 -24.56 -10.49 0.79
C ASP A 162 -23.29 -11.36 0.72
N ARG A 163 -22.10 -10.75 0.81
CA ARG A 163 -20.79 -11.43 0.75
C ARG A 163 -19.93 -11.11 1.98
N PRO A 164 -20.33 -11.55 3.18
CA PRO A 164 -19.57 -11.27 4.41
C PRO A 164 -18.13 -11.85 4.37
N GLU A 165 -17.91 -12.89 3.58
CA GLU A 165 -16.61 -13.55 3.41
C GLU A 165 -15.77 -12.99 2.24
N TYR A 166 -16.17 -11.87 1.62
CA TYR A 166 -15.51 -11.33 0.43
C TYR A 166 -14.00 -11.13 0.60
N VAL A 167 -13.58 -10.62 1.77
CA VAL A 167 -12.16 -10.46 2.10
C VAL A 167 -11.46 -11.81 2.17
N GLY A 168 -12.08 -12.81 2.82
CA GLY A 168 -11.57 -14.18 2.90
C GLY A 168 -11.43 -14.84 1.53
N GLU A 169 -12.42 -14.67 0.66
CA GLU A 169 -12.39 -15.15 -0.73
C GLU A 169 -11.27 -14.50 -1.55
N THR A 170 -11.06 -13.18 -1.37
CA THR A 170 -9.99 -12.44 -2.02
C THR A 170 -8.61 -12.93 -1.55
N VAL A 171 -8.46 -13.15 -0.24
CA VAL A 171 -7.23 -13.73 0.33
C VAL A 171 -6.99 -15.13 -0.23
N ALA A 172 -8.01 -16.00 -0.26
CA ALA A 172 -7.88 -17.35 -0.78
C ALA A 172 -7.47 -17.38 -2.26
N HIS A 173 -8.02 -16.49 -3.08
CA HIS A 173 -7.60 -16.34 -4.48
C HIS A 173 -6.13 -15.93 -4.60
N ILE A 174 -5.70 -14.92 -3.84
CA ILE A 174 -4.30 -14.46 -3.86
C ILE A 174 -3.37 -15.57 -3.37
N GLU A 175 -3.72 -16.29 -2.31
CA GLU A 175 -2.91 -17.41 -1.82
C GLU A 175 -2.79 -18.51 -2.88
N HIS A 176 -3.88 -18.84 -3.58
CA HIS A 176 -3.85 -19.79 -4.69
C HIS A 176 -2.86 -19.36 -5.78
N ASP A 177 -2.94 -18.11 -6.26
CA ASP A 177 -2.05 -17.60 -7.31
C ASP A 177 -0.58 -17.66 -6.89
N ILE A 178 -0.30 -17.32 -5.64
CA ILE A 178 1.05 -17.35 -5.09
C ILE A 178 1.54 -18.80 -4.96
N LEU A 179 0.70 -19.75 -4.55
CA LEU A 179 1.07 -21.16 -4.48
C LEU A 179 1.29 -21.78 -5.86
N ALA A 180 0.53 -21.36 -6.87
CA ALA A 180 0.64 -21.84 -8.25
C ALA A 180 1.83 -21.26 -9.01
N TRP A 181 2.36 -20.09 -8.58
CA TRP A 181 3.51 -19.47 -9.23
C TRP A 181 4.76 -20.37 -9.18
N GLN A 182 5.41 -20.53 -10.33
CA GLN A 182 6.67 -21.24 -10.46
C GLN A 182 7.82 -20.26 -10.76
N PRO A 183 9.00 -20.43 -10.12
CA PRO A 183 10.19 -19.67 -10.49
C PRO A 183 10.56 -19.99 -11.94
N GLN A 184 10.71 -18.95 -12.76
CA GLN A 184 11.31 -19.06 -14.09
C GLN A 184 12.83 -19.07 -14.01
#